data_AF-A0A1H8AAJ1-F1
#
_entry.id   AF-A0A1H8AAJ1-F1
#
_cell.length_a   1.000
_cell.length_b   1.000
_cell.length_c   1.000
_cell.angle_alpha   90.00
_cell.angle_beta   90.00
_cell.angle_gamma   90.00
#
_symmetry.space_group_name_H-M   'P 1'
#
loop_
_entity.id
_entity.type
_entity.pdbx_description
1 polymer ?
#
loop_
_entity_poly.entity_id
_entity_poly.type
_entity_poly.pdbx_seq_one_letter_code
_entity_poly.pdbx_strand_id
1 'polypeptide(L)'
;MITVLVCMAVGMFMGLKIIPEKYQKINGMLQYVFIAVLIFGMGAGLGSSPTFFADLQNVGLKSLMFAVLPIVFSVICVYILTKNMFKENKP
;
A
#
# COMPACT_ATOMS: atom_id res chain seq x y z
N MET A 1 10.19 2.92 13.19
CA MET A 1 9.42 3.84 12.30
C MET A 1 10.32 4.85 11.59
N ILE A 2 11.14 5.64 12.30
CA ILE A 2 12.03 6.65 11.69
C ILE A 2 12.95 6.03 10.62
N THR A 3 13.49 4.82 10.87
CA THR A 3 14.35 4.11 9.92
C THR A 3 13.67 3.87 8.56
N VAL A 4 12.38 3.52 8.56
CA VAL A 4 11.63 3.27 7.32
C VAL A 4 11.45 4.57 6.54
N LEU A 5 11.10 5.66 7.23
CA LEU A 5 10.98 6.99 6.61
C LEU A 5 12.31 7.45 6.00
N VAL A 6 13.42 7.24 6.69
CA VAL A 6 14.77 7.57 6.19
C VAL A 6 15.12 6.73 4.96
N CYS A 7 14.87 5.42 4.99
CA CYS A 7 15.10 4.53 3.84
C CYS A 7 14.24 4.94 2.62
N MET A 8 12.97 5.30 2.82
CA MET A 8 12.11 5.79 1.73
C MET A 8 12.60 7.12 1.16
N ALA A 9 12.99 8.06 2.01
CA ALA A 9 13.53 9.35 1.58
C ALA A 9 14.81 9.17 0.77
N VAL A 10 15.78 8.39 1.26
CA VAL A 10 17.03 8.10 0.56
C VAL A 10 16.77 7.40 -0.79
N GLY A 11 15.85 6.42 -0.82
CA GLY A 11 15.46 5.74 -2.05
C GLY A 11 14.85 6.69 -3.10
N MET A 12 14.02 7.64 -2.66
CA MET A 12 13.44 8.67 -3.54
C MET A 12 14.53 9.60 -4.11
N PHE A 13 15.45 10.07 -3.29
CA PHE A 13 16.55 10.93 -3.74
C PHE A 13 17.52 10.22 -4.69
N MET A 14 17.83 8.94 -4.43
CA MET A 14 18.64 8.13 -5.34
C MET A 14 17.93 7.85 -6.67
N GLY A 15 16.63 7.59 -6.63
CA GLY A 15 15.81 7.34 -7.83
C GLY A 15 15.72 8.54 -8.78
N LEU A 16 15.70 9.76 -8.24
CA LEU A 16 15.61 11.00 -9.03
C LEU A 16 16.93 11.39 -9.73
N LYS A 17 18.08 11.02 -9.17
CA LYS A 17 19.38 11.60 -9.57
C LYS A 17 20.31 10.64 -10.31
N ILE A 18 20.13 9.31 -10.17
CA ILE A 18 21.17 8.32 -10.51
C ILE A 18 20.71 7.19 -11.45
N ILE A 19 19.40 6.91 -11.58
CA ILE A 19 18.94 5.66 -12.22
C ILE A 19 18.44 5.91 -13.66
N PRO A 20 19.13 5.41 -14.71
CA PRO A 20 18.62 5.42 -16.07
C PRO A 20 17.36 4.53 -16.21
N GLU A 21 16.44 4.88 -17.13
CA GLU A 21 15.17 4.13 -17.34
C GLU A 21 15.33 2.62 -17.51
N LYS A 22 16.49 2.17 -18.02
CA LYS A 22 16.81 0.75 -18.20
C LYS A 22 16.83 -0.04 -16.88
N TYR A 23 17.24 0.60 -15.78
CA TYR A 23 17.29 -0.01 -14.45
C TYR A 23 15.97 0.14 -13.68
N GLN A 24 15.08 1.03 -14.11
CA GLN A 24 13.76 1.16 -13.48
C GLN A 24 12.91 -0.09 -13.69
N LYS A 25 12.97 -0.72 -14.88
CA LYS A 25 12.26 -2.00 -15.14
C LYS A 25 12.78 -3.13 -14.25
N ILE A 26 14.09 -3.22 -14.05
CA ILE A 26 14.71 -4.25 -13.18
C ILE A 26 14.33 -3.98 -11.73
N ASN A 27 14.39 -2.73 -11.28
CA ASN A 27 14.01 -2.36 -9.91
C ASN A 27 12.53 -2.64 -9.64
N GLY A 28 11.64 -2.35 -10.60
CA GLY A 28 10.22 -2.70 -10.51
C GLY A 28 9.99 -4.20 -10.40
N MET A 29 10.60 -5.00 -11.28
CA MET A 29 10.49 -6.46 -11.23
C MET A 29 11.01 -7.03 -9.91
N LEU A 30 12.17 -6.56 -9.45
CA LEU A 30 12.76 -6.96 -8.18
C LEU A 30 11.89 -6.56 -6.98
N GLN A 31 11.30 -5.36 -7.02
CA GLN A 31 10.36 -4.89 -6.00
C GLN A 31 9.11 -5.78 -5.92
N TYR A 32 8.53 -6.18 -7.06
CA TYR A 32 7.39 -7.11 -7.06
C TYR A 32 7.75 -8.46 -6.45
N VAL A 33 8.92 -9.01 -6.78
CA VAL A 33 9.40 -10.27 -6.19
C VAL A 33 9.57 -10.13 -4.68
N PHE A 34 10.21 -9.06 -4.20
CA PHE A 34 10.37 -8.83 -2.76
C PHE A 34 9.03 -8.61 -2.05
N ILE A 35 8.09 -7.87 -2.64
CA ILE A 35 6.74 -7.70 -2.09
C ILE A 35 6.06 -9.06 -1.96
N ALA A 36 6.14 -9.91 -2.99
CA ALA A 36 5.55 -11.25 -2.94
C ALA A 36 6.14 -12.10 -1.81
N VAL A 37 7.47 -12.11 -1.66
CA VAL A 37 8.16 -12.84 -0.58
C VAL A 37 7.79 -12.28 0.80
N LEU A 38 7.70 -10.95 0.95
CA LEU A 38 7.33 -10.32 2.21
C LEU A 38 5.88 -10.61 2.60
N ILE A 39 4.94 -10.49 1.66
CA ILE A 39 3.52 -10.82 1.88
C ILE A 39 3.41 -12.30 2.26
N PHE A 40 4.13 -13.18 1.58
CA PHE A 40 4.16 -14.60 1.91
C PHE A 40 4.69 -14.85 3.33
N GLY A 41 5.79 -14.20 3.71
CA GLY A 41 6.34 -14.30 5.07
C GLY A 41 5.38 -13.80 6.15
N MET A 42 4.71 -12.68 5.91
CA MET A 42 3.66 -12.18 6.81
C MET A 42 2.47 -13.15 6.90
N GLY A 43 2.04 -13.71 5.78
CA GLY A 43 0.95 -14.69 5.73
C GLY A 43 1.27 -15.99 6.46
N ALA A 44 2.49 -16.52 6.27
CA ALA A 44 2.97 -17.70 6.99
C ALA A 44 3.07 -17.44 8.51
N GLY A 45 3.56 -16.26 8.91
CA GLY A 45 3.60 -15.85 10.32
C GLY A 45 2.21 -15.81 10.96
N LEU A 46 1.24 -15.21 10.27
CA LEU A 46 -0.16 -15.17 10.71
C LEU A 46 -0.77 -16.58 10.80
N GLY A 47 -0.55 -17.44 9.81
CA GLY A 47 -1.06 -18.81 9.78
C GLY A 47 -0.44 -19.75 10.83
N SER A 48 0.77 -19.45 11.33
CA SER A 48 1.44 -20.25 12.37
C SER A 48 0.92 -19.99 13.78
N SER A 49 0.09 -18.96 13.98
CA SER A 49 -0.43 -18.60 15.30
C SER A 49 -1.64 -19.46 15.66
N PRO A 50 -1.65 -20.20 16.78
CA PRO A 50 -2.77 -21.06 17.17
C PRO A 50 -4.04 -20.27 17.50
N THR A 51 -3.91 -18.99 17.84
CA THR A 51 -5.02 -18.06 18.10
C THR A 51 -5.51 -17.36 16.84
N PHE A 52 -4.89 -17.57 15.66
CA PHE A 52 -5.21 -16.83 14.44
C PHE A 52 -6.69 -16.86 14.10
N PHE A 53 -7.36 -18.01 14.17
CA PHE A 53 -8.80 -18.11 13.88
C PHE A 53 -9.67 -17.40 14.92
N ALA A 54 -9.30 -17.45 16.20
CA ALA A 54 -10.02 -16.76 17.27
C ALA A 54 -9.83 -15.23 17.20
N ASP A 55 -8.61 -14.79 16.90
CA ASP A 55 -8.26 -13.39 16.67
C ASP A 55 -8.90 -12.88 15.37
N LEU A 56 -8.94 -13.68 14.30
CA LEU A 56 -9.62 -13.32 13.05
C LEU A 56 -11.13 -13.19 13.25
N GLN A 57 -11.76 -14.04 14.07
CA GLN A 57 -13.19 -13.94 14.35
C GLN A 57 -13.53 -12.68 15.17
N ASN A 58 -12.73 -12.37 16.20
CA ASN A 58 -12.99 -11.25 17.10
C ASN A 58 -12.53 -9.89 16.52
N VAL A 59 -11.38 -9.89 15.85
CA VAL A 59 -10.76 -8.69 15.25
C VAL A 59 -11.21 -8.49 13.81
N GLY A 60 -11.54 -9.55 13.05
CA GLY A 60 -11.90 -9.45 11.64
C GLY A 60 -13.16 -8.63 11.38
N LEU A 61 -14.18 -8.69 12.24
CA LEU A 61 -15.36 -7.83 12.09
C LEU A 61 -15.00 -6.36 12.30
N LYS A 62 -14.17 -6.04 13.31
CA LYS A 62 -13.70 -4.68 13.55
C LYS A 62 -12.82 -4.19 12.40
N SER A 63 -11.87 -5.01 11.95
CA SER A 63 -10.99 -4.71 10.81
C SER A 63 -11.77 -4.52 9.52
N LEU A 64 -12.87 -5.25 9.31
CA LEU A 64 -13.73 -5.08 8.15
C LEU A 64 -14.45 -3.71 8.19
N MET A 65 -14.97 -3.30 9.35
CA MET A 65 -15.52 -1.95 9.51
C MET A 65 -14.46 -0.87 9.30
N PHE A 66 -13.25 -1.05 9.86
CA PHE A 66 -12.10 -0.16 9.65
C PHE A 66 -11.54 -0.20 8.23
N ALA A 67 -11.86 -1.18 7.40
CA ALA A 67 -11.48 -1.20 5.99
C ALA A 67 -12.56 -0.55 5.12
N VAL A 68 -13.81 -0.98 5.27
CA VAL A 68 -14.93 -0.51 4.44
C VAL A 68 -15.19 0.99 4.65
N LEU A 69 -15.17 1.46 5.89
CA LEU A 69 -15.47 2.86 6.20
C LEU A 69 -14.49 3.85 5.54
N PRO A 70 -13.16 3.72 5.68
CA PRO A 70 -12.22 4.60 4.97
C PRO A 70 -12.19 4.37 3.46
N ILE A 71 -12.47 3.16 2.95
CA ILE A 71 -12.60 2.94 1.50
C ILE A 71 -13.77 3.75 0.94
N VAL A 72 -14.96 3.62 1.55
CA VAL A 72 -16.16 4.36 1.12
C VAL A 72 -15.93 5.86 1.27
N PHE A 73 -15.36 6.31 2.39
CA PHE A 73 -15.03 7.71 2.61
C PHE A 73 -14.02 8.23 1.58
N SER A 74 -12.95 7.47 1.29
CA SER A 74 -11.95 7.83 0.27
C SER A 74 -12.59 7.97 -1.11
N VAL A 75 -13.44 7.03 -1.51
CA VAL A 75 -14.15 7.08 -2.81
C VAL A 75 -15.08 8.29 -2.89
N ILE A 76 -15.86 8.57 -1.84
CA ILE A 76 -16.75 9.75 -1.78
C ILE A 76 -15.93 11.04 -1.87
N CYS A 77 -14.85 11.15 -1.10
CA CYS A 77 -13.96 12.31 -1.15
C CYS A 77 -13.37 12.51 -2.54
N VAL A 78 -12.80 11.45 -3.15
CA VAL A 78 -12.22 11.53 -4.50
C VAL A 78 -13.29 11.92 -5.52
N TYR A 79 -14.51 11.40 -5.43
CA TYR A 79 -15.60 11.77 -6.32
C TYR A 79 -16.01 13.25 -6.18
N ILE A 80 -16.12 13.77 -4.94
CA ILE A 80 -16.40 15.19 -4.68
C ILE A 80 -15.27 16.06 -5.23
N LEU A 81 -14.02 15.72 -4.92
CA LEU A 81 -12.83 16.44 -5.39
C LEU A 81 -12.75 16.44 -6.92
N THR A 82 -12.99 15.30 -7.57
CA THR A 82 -12.97 15.18 -9.03
C THR A 82 -14.09 16.01 -9.64
N LYS A 83 -15.31 15.94 -9.08
CA LYS A 83 -16.46 16.71 -9.57
C LYS A 83 -16.32 18.21 -9.35
N ASN A 84 -15.61 18.66 -8.32
CA ASN A 84 -15.41 20.09 -8.02
C ASN A 84 -14.16 20.68 -8.69
N MET A 85 -13.10 19.90 -8.89
CA MET A 85 -11.83 20.37 -9.46
C MET A 85 -11.72 20.12 -10.98
N PHE A 86 -12.32 19.05 -11.51
CA PHE A 86 -12.26 18.70 -12.94
C PHE A 86 -13.54 19.07 -13.71
N LYS A 87 -14.41 19.91 -13.15
CA LYS A 87 -15.67 20.32 -13.82
C LYS A 87 -15.51 21.32 -14.95
N GLU A 88 -14.29 21.74 -15.28
CA GLU A 88 -14.06 22.84 -16.22
C GLU A 88 -13.05 22.47 -17.31
N ASN A 89 -13.21 21.31 -17.96
CA ASN A 89 -12.64 21.03 -19.29
C ASN A 89 -13.37 19.83 -19.92
N LYS A 90 -14.64 20.00 -20.27
CA LYS A 90 -15.19 19.24 -21.41
C LYS A 90 -14.82 20.03 -22.67
N PRO A 91 -14.29 19.38 -23.74
CA PRO A 91 -14.17 20.02 -25.04
C PRO A 91 -15.55 20.42 -25.59
#